data_AF-A0A9Q3KLQ6-F1
#
_entry.id   AF-A0A9Q3KLQ6-F1
#
_cell.length_a   1.000
_cell.length_b   1.000
_cell.length_c   1.000
_cell.angle_alpha   90.00
_cell.angle_beta   90.00
_cell.angle_gamma   90.00
#
_symmetry.space_group_name_H-M   'P 1'
#
loop_
_entity.id
_entity.type
_entity.pdbx_description
1 polymer ?
#
loop_
_entity_poly.entity_id
_entity_poly.type
_entity_poly.pdbx_seq_one_letter_code
_entity_poly.pdbx_strand_id
1 'polypeptide(L)'
;MRIDHGKHDWSWWKSEMITKWANNSWRFELENAFESAIFNSEKDKPLNWFFKEKDRLSALHPDMSDDIINMKILRKCGGELEHVIKCRCVEPC
;
A
#
# COMPACT_ATOMS: atom_id res chain seq x y z
N MET A 1 -7.90 -38.33 15.37
CA MET A 1 -6.81 -37.60 16.05
C MET A 1 -7.06 -36.12 15.86
N ARG A 2 -7.40 -35.40 16.93
CA ARG A 2 -7.31 -33.93 16.93
C ARG A 2 -5.82 -33.63 17.05
N ILE A 3 -5.25 -32.97 16.06
CA ILE A 3 -3.88 -32.46 16.15
C ILE A 3 -3.95 -31.41 17.27
N ASP A 4 -3.32 -31.69 18.41
CA ASP A 4 -3.02 -30.65 19.38
C ASP A 4 -2.15 -29.63 18.64
N HIS A 5 -2.76 -28.50 18.25
CA HIS A 5 -2.03 -27.32 17.83
C HIS A 5 -1.33 -26.78 19.07
N GLY A 6 -0.29 -27.50 19.51
CA GLY A 6 0.54 -27.17 20.66
C GLY A 6 0.91 -25.70 20.56
N LYS A 7 0.87 -25.00 21.70
CA LYS A 7 1.03 -23.54 21.82
C LYS A 7 2.17 -23.01 20.94
N HIS A 8 1.84 -22.67 19.69
CA HIS A 8 2.78 -22.09 18.75
C HIS A 8 2.96 -20.62 19.13
N ASP A 9 4.19 -20.14 19.00
CA ASP A 9 4.50 -18.75 19.23
C ASP A 9 3.87 -17.85 18.15
N TRP A 10 3.87 -16.54 18.41
CA TRP A 10 3.30 -15.57 17.47
C TRP A 10 4.01 -15.59 16.11
N SER A 11 5.32 -15.84 16.11
CA SER A 11 6.12 -15.92 14.89
C SER A 11 5.64 -17.04 13.96
N TRP A 12 5.34 -18.21 14.52
CA TRP A 12 4.80 -19.34 13.78
C TRP A 12 3.40 -19.04 13.23
N TRP A 13 2.50 -18.50 14.06
CA TRP A 13 1.16 -18.11 13.61
C TRP A 13 1.22 -17.07 12.49
N LYS A 14 2.09 -16.06 12.64
CA LYS A 14 2.33 -15.06 11.60
C LYS A 14 2.82 -15.70 10.30
N SER A 15 3.74 -16.66 10.39
CA SER A 15 4.23 -17.40 9.22
C SER A 15 3.12 -18.18 8.53
N GLU A 16 2.31 -18.95 9.28
CA GLU A 16 1.18 -19.68 8.71
C GLU A 16 0.14 -18.75 8.10
N MET A 17 -0.12 -17.60 8.73
CA MET A 17 -1.01 -16.61 8.18
C MET A 17 -0.50 -16.04 6.85
N ILE A 18 0.79 -15.72 6.77
CA ILE A 18 1.43 -15.24 5.54
C ILE A 18 1.37 -16.33 4.46
N THR A 19 1.70 -17.58 4.79
CA THR A 19 1.67 -18.70 3.84
C THR A 19 0.27 -18.92 3.27
N LYS A 20 -0.76 -18.86 4.12
CA LYS A 20 -2.14 -19.15 3.72
C LYS A 20 -2.80 -17.98 2.96
N TRP A 21 -2.60 -16.75 3.42
CA TRP A 21 -3.34 -15.58 2.93
C TRP A 21 -2.50 -14.57 2.15
N ALA A 22 -1.19 -14.48 2.36
CA ALA A 22 -0.30 -13.63 1.59
C ALA A 22 0.42 -14.42 0.48
N ASN A 23 -0.37 -15.25 -0.23
CA ASN A 23 0.09 -16.01 -1.38
C ASN A 23 0.22 -15.12 -2.63
N ASN A 24 0.75 -15.67 -3.72
CA ASN A 24 1.00 -14.92 -4.96
C ASN A 24 -0.28 -14.32 -5.56
N SER A 25 -1.45 -14.97 -5.39
CA SER A 25 -2.72 -14.44 -5.87
C SER A 25 -3.13 -13.17 -5.11
N TRP A 26 -3.01 -13.18 -3.78
CA TRP A 26 -3.27 -11.98 -2.97
C TRP A 26 -2.33 -10.82 -3.34
N ARG A 27 -1.03 -11.09 -3.52
CA ARG A 27 -0.07 -10.06 -3.96
C ARG A 27 -0.49 -9.47 -5.31
N PHE A 28 -0.80 -10.32 -6.28
CA PHE A 28 -1.23 -9.90 -7.61
C PHE A 28 -2.53 -9.07 -7.58
N GLU A 29 -3.51 -9.47 -6.76
CA GLU A 29 -4.74 -8.70 -6.55
C GLU A 29 -4.46 -7.31 -5.97
N LEU A 30 -3.58 -7.22 -4.96
CA LEU A 30 -3.22 -5.95 -4.33
C LEU A 30 -2.45 -5.04 -5.29
N GLU A 31 -1.51 -5.59 -6.06
CA GLU A 31 -0.75 -4.90 -7.10
C GLU A 31 -1.69 -4.31 -8.15
N ASN A 32 -2.63 -5.10 -8.67
CA ASN A 32 -3.63 -4.62 -9.63
C ASN A 32 -4.56 -3.57 -9.03
N ALA A 33 -4.93 -3.74 -7.75
CA ALA A 33 -5.79 -2.79 -7.05
C ALA A 33 -5.11 -1.44 -6.85
N PHE A 34 -3.80 -1.41 -6.60
CA PHE A 34 -2.99 -0.19 -6.58
C PHE A 34 -2.80 0.36 -7.99
N GLU A 35 -2.52 -0.49 -8.97
CA GLU A 35 -2.19 -0.04 -10.32
C GLU A 35 -3.37 0.64 -11.01
N SER A 36 -4.59 0.16 -10.77
CA SER A 36 -5.84 0.73 -11.25
C SER A 36 -6.38 1.91 -10.41
N ALA A 37 -5.81 2.16 -9.23
CA ALA A 37 -6.25 3.25 -8.36
C ALA A 37 -5.72 4.59 -8.86
N ILE A 38 -6.52 5.30 -9.67
CA ILE A 38 -6.28 6.70 -10.04
C ILE A 38 -7.13 7.58 -9.13
N PHE A 39 -6.52 8.59 -8.52
CA PHE A 39 -7.23 9.51 -7.64
C PHE A 39 -8.24 10.35 -8.42
N ASN A 40 -9.45 10.50 -7.88
CA ASN A 40 -10.49 11.34 -8.43
C ASN A 40 -10.97 12.35 -7.38
N SER A 41 -10.72 13.63 -7.61
CA SER A 41 -11.05 14.71 -6.66
C SER A 41 -12.55 14.90 -6.40
N GLU A 42 -13.42 14.46 -7.30
CA GLU A 42 -14.88 14.56 -7.14
C GLU A 42 -15.45 13.39 -6.31
N LYS A 43 -14.77 12.25 -6.32
CA LYS A 43 -15.26 11.00 -5.71
C LYS A 43 -14.53 10.63 -4.43
N ASP A 44 -13.23 10.91 -4.37
CA ASP A 44 -12.34 10.44 -3.32
C ASP A 44 -12.09 11.52 -2.26
N LYS A 45 -12.10 11.09 -1.00
CA LYS A 45 -11.59 11.92 0.10
C LYS A 45 -10.06 11.78 0.13
N PRO A 46 -9.28 12.85 -0.08
CA PRO A 46 -7.83 12.77 -0.28
C PRO A 46 -7.10 11.97 0.79
N LEU A 47 -7.40 12.25 2.06
CA LEU A 47 -6.72 11.60 3.19
C LEU A 47 -7.01 10.09 3.26
N ASN A 48 -8.27 9.70 3.08
CA ASN A 48 -8.67 8.30 3.15
C ASN A 48 -8.10 7.52 1.96
N TRP A 49 -8.12 8.12 0.78
CA TRP A 49 -7.57 7.52 -0.42
C TRP A 49 -6.05 7.34 -0.28
N PHE A 50 -5.34 8.38 0.17
CA PHE A 50 -3.91 8.32 0.41
C PHE A 50 -3.53 7.21 1.38
N PHE A 51 -4.19 7.13 2.55
CA PHE A 51 -3.88 6.09 3.53
C PHE A 51 -4.14 4.68 2.99
N LYS A 52 -5.22 4.50 2.22
CA LYS A 52 -5.53 3.22 1.59
C LYS A 52 -4.43 2.78 0.62
N GLU A 53 -3.93 3.69 -0.21
CA GLU A 53 -2.83 3.36 -1.14
C GLU A 53 -1.49 3.18 -0.42
N LYS A 54 -1.24 3.94 0.66
CA LYS A 54 -0.08 3.74 1.55
C LYS A 54 -0.10 2.36 2.19
N ASP A 55 -1.23 1.91 2.71
CA ASP A 55 -1.38 0.60 3.34
C ASP A 55 -1.12 -0.54 2.34
N ARG A 56 -1.63 -0.40 1.10
CA ARG A 56 -1.36 -1.36 0.02
C ARG A 56 0.13 -1.47 -0.30
N LEU A 57 0.80 -0.34 -0.50
CA LEU A 57 2.23 -0.32 -0.82
C LEU A 57 3.09 -0.83 0.34
N SER A 58 2.74 -0.49 1.58
CA SER A 58 3.45 -0.97 2.77
C SER A 58 3.30 -2.48 2.95
N ALA A 59 2.13 -3.03 2.59
CA ALA A 59 1.90 -4.48 2.63
C ALA A 59 2.67 -5.23 1.53
N LEU A 60 2.80 -4.65 0.34
CA LEU A 60 3.55 -5.23 -0.79
C LEU A 60 5.06 -5.09 -0.63
N HIS A 61 5.51 -3.97 -0.06
CA HIS A 61 6.90 -3.57 0.02
C HIS A 61 7.23 -3.02 1.41
N PRO A 62 7.33 -3.88 2.43
CA PRO A 62 7.55 -3.46 3.82
C PRO A 62 8.87 -2.70 4.04
N ASP A 63 9.86 -2.93 3.17
CA ASP A 63 11.18 -2.29 3.25
C ASP A 63 11.28 -1.00 2.40
N MET A 64 10.19 -0.58 1.76
CA MET A 64 10.16 0.64 0.94
C MET A 64 10.09 1.88 1.82
N SER A 65 10.91 2.90 1.51
CA SER A 65 10.86 4.16 2.25
C SER A 65 9.55 4.93 2.01
N ASP A 66 9.12 5.68 3.02
CA ASP A 66 7.93 6.54 2.94
C ASP A 66 8.02 7.52 1.75
N ASP A 67 9.21 8.04 1.42
CA ASP A 67 9.39 8.94 0.27
C ASP A 67 9.05 8.26 -1.06
N ILE A 68 9.49 7.01 -1.26
CA ILE A 68 9.20 6.25 -2.47
C ILE A 68 7.70 5.90 -2.52
N ILE A 69 7.10 5.53 -1.39
CA ILE A 69 5.65 5.28 -1.27
C ILE A 69 4.88 6.54 -1.68
N ASN A 70 5.21 7.69 -1.09
CA ASN A 70 4.58 8.97 -1.37
C ASN A 70 4.69 9.35 -2.85
N MET A 71 5.86 9.15 -3.46
CA MET A 71 6.07 9.42 -4.88
C MET A 71 5.27 8.50 -5.80
N LYS A 72 5.13 7.21 -5.44
CA LYS A 72 4.27 6.28 -6.18
C LYS A 72 2.81 6.68 -6.10
N ILE A 73 2.33 7.08 -4.92
CA ILE A 73 0.95 7.56 -4.73
C ILE A 73 0.72 8.87 -5.49
N LEU A 74 1.67 9.80 -5.46
CA LEU A 74 1.56 11.08 -6.15
C LEU A 74 1.37 10.91 -7.66
N ARG A 75 2.06 9.94 -8.29
CA ARG A 75 1.90 9.62 -9.72
C ARG A 75 0.49 9.13 -10.07
N LYS A 76 -0.25 8.58 -9.10
CA LYS A 76 -1.64 8.15 -9.28
C LYS A 76 -2.64 9.32 -9.18
N CYS A 77 -2.20 10.51 -8.78
CA CYS A 77 -3.00 11.74 -8.87
C CYS A 77 -3.10 12.30 -10.29
N GLY A 78 -2.06 12.07 -11.10
CA GLY A 78 -1.99 12.49 -12.50
C GLY A 78 -1.90 14.01 -12.73
N GLY A 79 -1.42 14.37 -13.93
CA GLY A 79 -1.55 15.69 -14.53
C GLY A 79 -1.19 16.89 -13.63
N GLU A 80 -2.14 17.84 -13.55
CA GLU A 80 -1.99 19.12 -12.89
C GLU A 80 -1.79 18.99 -11.37
N LEU A 81 -2.41 18.00 -10.73
CA LEU A 81 -2.33 17.83 -9.28
C LEU A 81 -0.92 17.42 -8.83
N GLU A 82 -0.29 16.47 -9.54
CA GLU A 82 1.10 16.09 -9.31
C GLU A 82 2.04 17.30 -9.49
N HIS A 83 1.82 18.10 -10.54
CA HIS A 83 2.60 19.29 -10.81
C HIS A 83 2.46 20.35 -9.69
N VAL A 84 1.23 20.69 -9.30
CA VAL A 84 0.94 21.69 -8.26
C VAL A 84 1.54 21.28 -6.91
N ILE A 85 1.45 20.00 -6.54
CA ILE A 85 2.03 19.49 -5.29
C ILE A 85 3.56 19.63 -5.32
N LYS A 86 4.22 19.19 -6.40
CA LYS A 86 5.68 19.32 -6.53
C LYS A 86 6.14 20.78 -6.46
N CYS A 87 5.45 21.69 -7.15
CA CYS A 87 5.78 23.11 -7.12
C CYS A 87 5.65 23.75 -5.73
N ARG A 88 4.79 23.23 -4.86
CA ARG A 88 4.60 23.73 -3.48
C ARG A 88 5.54 23.08 -2.47
N CYS A 89 6.07 21.90 -2.76
CA CYS A 89 7.00 21.17 -1.90
C CYS A 89 8.48 21.50 -2.14
N VAL A 90 8.82 22.12 -3.27
CA VAL A 90 10.16 22.71 -3.48
C VAL A 90 10.19 24.03 -2.72
N GLU A 91 11.01 24.12 -1.67
CA GLU A 91 11.25 25.40 -0.99
C GLU A 91 11.75 26.45 -2.01
N PRO A 92 11.25 27.70 -1.97
CA PRO A 92 11.81 28.76 -2.78
C PRO A 92 13.28 29.00 -2.36
N CYS A 93 14.16 29.04 -3.36
CA CYS A 93 15.55 29.48 -3.24
C CYS A 93 15.67 30.80 -2.47
#